data_AF-A0A960YWN0-F1
#
_entry.id   AF-A0A960YWN0-F1
#
_cell.length_a   1.000
_cell.length_b   1.000
_cell.length_c   1.000
_cell.angle_alpha   90.00
_cell.angle_beta   90.00
_cell.angle_gamma   90.00
#
_symmetry.space_group_name_H-M   'P 1'
#
loop_
_entity.id
_entity.type
_entity.pdbx_description
1 polymer ?
#
loop_
_entity_poly.entity_id
_entity_poly.type
_entity_poly.pdbx_seq_one_letter_code
_entity_poly.pdbx_strand_id
1 'polypeptide(L)'
;MDLARQITEISIEISRQVGILLDRTGYVTYVIVGDQKSIEIPYLDRVRSTTNRLRGLRLIHTHLKEEPLSEEDLTDMVLLRLDYITAIIPDSNGMPKIFYSAHLNPDIDSENSW
;
A
#
# COMPACT_ATOMS: atom_id res chain seq x y z
N MET A 1 -12.85 -9.98 4.13
CA MET A 1 -12.66 -9.37 5.45
C MET A 1 -11.40 -9.93 6.13
N ASP A 2 -11.06 -11.20 5.91
CA ASP A 2 -9.96 -11.88 6.62
C ASP A 2 -8.56 -11.30 6.37
N LEU A 3 -8.23 -10.86 5.16
CA LEU A 3 -6.86 -10.41 4.85
C LEU A 3 -6.47 -9.15 5.63
N ALA A 4 -7.36 -8.15 5.71
CA ALA A 4 -7.11 -6.94 6.48
C ALA A 4 -6.87 -7.26 7.96
N ARG A 5 -7.70 -8.15 8.53
CA ARG A 5 -7.55 -8.62 9.92
C ARG A 5 -6.22 -9.35 10.12
N GLN A 6 -5.85 -10.26 9.22
CA GLN A 6 -4.61 -11.02 9.33
C GLN A 6 -3.38 -10.10 9.31
N ILE A 7 -3.31 -9.13 8.39
CA ILE A 7 -2.15 -8.25 8.33
C ILE A 7 -2.07 -7.28 9.51
N THR A 8 -3.22 -6.84 10.05
CA THR A 8 -3.24 -5.98 11.25
C THR A 8 -2.89 -6.74 12.53
N GLU A 9 -3.38 -7.97 12.69
CA GLU A 9 -3.01 -8.85 13.82
C GLU A 9 -1.51 -9.13 13.81
N ILE A 10 -0.96 -9.54 12.66
CA ILE A 10 0.48 -9.80 12.51
C ILE A 10 1.29 -8.54 12.78
N SER A 11 0.87 -7.39 12.24
CA SER A 11 1.56 -6.10 12.40
C SER A 11 1.68 -5.69 13.87
N ILE A 12 0.59 -5.84 14.64
CA ILE A 12 0.59 -5.61 16.10
C ILE A 12 1.49 -6.62 16.82
N GLU A 13 1.36 -7.91 16.50
CA GLU A 13 2.13 -8.99 17.14
C GLU A 13 3.64 -8.78 16.99
N ILE A 14 4.10 -8.41 15.78
CA ILE A 14 5.52 -8.20 15.50
C ILE A 14 5.98 -6.77 15.77
N SER A 15 5.06 -5.86 16.10
CA SER A 15 5.32 -4.42 16.28
C SER A 15 6.04 -3.77 15.09
N ARG A 16 5.66 -4.15 13.87
CA ARG A 16 6.21 -3.64 12.60
C ARG A 16 5.12 -3.54 11.55
N GLN A 17 5.23 -2.56 10.66
CA GLN A 17 4.31 -2.43 9.54
C GLN A 17 4.41 -3.65 8.63
N VAL A 18 3.25 -4.16 8.21
CA VAL A 18 3.13 -5.25 7.24
C VAL A 18 2.48 -4.70 5.98
N GLY A 19 3.12 -4.92 4.83
CA GLY A 19 2.65 -4.54 3.51
C GLY A 19 2.43 -5.75 2.62
N ILE A 20 1.44 -5.68 1.73
CA ILE A 20 1.21 -6.66 0.67
C ILE A 20 1.01 -5.94 -0.66
N LEU A 21 1.62 -6.47 -1.71
CA LEU A 21 1.37 -6.01 -3.08
C LEU A 21 0.45 -7.00 -3.79
N LEU A 22 -0.65 -6.49 -4.30
CA LEU A 22 -1.65 -7.24 -5.04
C LEU A 22 -1.62 -6.85 -6.52
N ASP A 23 -1.76 -7.82 -7.41
CA ASP A 23 -2.10 -7.50 -8.80
C ASP A 23 -3.60 -7.19 -8.97
N ARG A 24 -4.02 -6.87 -10.20
CA ARG A 24 -5.44 -6.57 -10.51
C ARG A 24 -6.39 -7.74 -10.32
N THR A 25 -5.89 -8.98 -10.29
CA THR A 25 -6.71 -10.18 -10.00
C THR A 25 -6.88 -10.40 -8.49
N GLY A 26 -6.10 -9.68 -7.67
CA GLY A 26 -6.06 -9.84 -6.22
C GLY A 26 -5.01 -10.86 -5.76
N TYR A 27 -4.12 -11.31 -6.64
CA TYR A 27 -3.03 -12.22 -6.29
C TYR A 27 -1.93 -11.47 -5.51
N VAL A 28 -1.50 -12.03 -4.38
CA VAL A 28 -0.39 -11.48 -3.57
C VAL A 28 0.93 -11.77 -4.28
N THR A 29 1.54 -10.72 -4.81
CA THR A 29 2.84 -10.77 -5.49
C THR A 29 4.01 -10.66 -4.52
N TYR A 30 3.85 -9.86 -3.46
CA TYR A 30 4.86 -9.67 -2.42
C TYR A 30 4.20 -9.50 -1.05
N VAL A 31 4.91 -9.97 -0.02
CA VAL A 31 4.66 -9.66 1.39
C VAL A 31 5.91 -8.95 1.92
N ILE A 32 5.71 -7.82 2.59
CA ILE A 32 6.76 -6.89 3.01
C ILE A 32 6.61 -6.69 4.51
N VAL A 33 7.73 -6.78 5.23
CA VAL A 33 7.78 -6.46 6.67
C VAL A 33 8.71 -5.26 6.84
N GLY A 34 8.12 -4.10 7.09
CA GLY A 34 8.80 -2.83 7.30
C GLY A 34 9.28 -2.66 8.73
N ASP A 35 9.51 -1.43 9.19
CA ASP A 35 9.75 -1.13 10.60
C ASP A 35 8.49 -0.52 11.25
N GLN A 36 8.61 0.23 12.35
CA GLN A 36 7.45 0.87 12.98
C GLN A 36 6.92 2.10 12.22
N LYS A 37 7.70 2.66 11.30
CA LYS A 37 7.48 3.93 10.63
C LYS A 37 7.22 3.78 9.13
N SER A 38 7.89 2.85 8.46
CA SER A 38 7.79 2.70 7.01
C SER A 38 7.92 1.26 6.55
N ILE A 39 7.54 1.02 5.29
CA ILE A 39 7.79 -0.21 4.55
C ILE A 39 8.69 0.10 3.37
N GLU A 40 9.71 -0.72 3.14
CA GLU A 40 10.52 -0.60 1.92
C GLU A 40 9.94 -1.50 0.83
N ILE A 41 9.43 -0.89 -0.24
CA ILE A 41 8.87 -1.63 -1.37
C ILE A 41 10.03 -2.23 -2.18
N PRO A 42 10.02 -3.56 -2.45
CA PRO A 42 11.09 -4.21 -3.18
C PRO A 42 11.21 -3.66 -4.60
N TYR A 43 12.36 -3.89 -5.24
CA TYR A 43 12.50 -3.57 -6.65
C TYR A 43 11.47 -4.35 -7.48
N LEU A 44 10.55 -3.62 -8.10
CA LEU A 44 9.51 -4.20 -8.95
C LEU A 44 10.01 -4.21 -10.39
N ASP A 45 10.32 -5.41 -10.89
CA ASP A 45 10.79 -5.61 -12.25
C ASP A 45 9.99 -4.78 -13.26
N ARG A 46 10.69 -4.23 -14.26
CA ARG A 46 10.07 -3.57 -15.40
C ARG A 46 9.36 -4.63 -16.25
N VAL A 47 8.22 -5.12 -15.79
CA VAL A 47 7.18 -5.60 -16.71
C VAL A 47 7.00 -4.45 -17.70
N ARG A 48 7.06 -4.76 -19.00
CA ARG A 48 7.02 -3.80 -20.11
C ARG A 48 5.69 -3.04 -20.10
N SER A 49 5.50 -2.16 -19.13
CA SER A 49 4.49 -1.14 -19.15
C SER A 49 4.99 -0.14 -20.19
N THR A 50 4.27 -0.05 -21.30
CA THR A 50 4.36 1.14 -22.15
C THR A 50 4.27 2.36 -21.24
N THR A 51 5.09 3.37 -21.48
CA THR A 51 5.31 4.53 -20.59
C THR A 51 4.03 5.22 -20.11
N ASN A 52 2.89 4.97 -20.75
CA ASN A 52 1.59 5.52 -20.41
C ASN A 52 0.70 4.70 -19.45
N ARG A 53 1.06 3.48 -19.02
CA ARG A 53 0.17 2.66 -18.17
C ARG A 53 0.66 2.49 -16.74
N LEU A 54 -0.26 2.60 -15.77
CA LEU A 54 -0.02 2.21 -14.38
C LEU A 54 0.40 0.73 -14.30
N ARG A 55 1.12 0.38 -13.22
CA ARG A 55 1.81 -0.91 -13.07
C ARG A 55 0.87 -2.09 -12.92
N GLY A 56 -0.40 -1.88 -12.57
CA GLY A 56 -1.33 -2.96 -12.27
C GLY A 56 -1.10 -3.58 -10.89
N LEU A 57 -0.37 -2.88 -10.02
CA LEU A 57 -0.09 -3.31 -8.64
C LEU A 57 -0.74 -2.36 -7.65
N ARG A 58 -1.21 -2.92 -6.54
CA ARG A 58 -1.89 -2.20 -5.45
C ARG A 58 -1.21 -2.55 -4.14
N LEU A 59 -0.83 -1.54 -3.37
CA LEU A 59 -0.21 -1.72 -2.06
C LEU A 59 -1.28 -1.61 -0.97
N ILE A 60 -1.31 -2.57 -0.05
CA ILE A 60 -2.04 -2.46 1.21
C ILE A 60 -1.02 -2.64 2.33
N HIS A 61 -0.95 -1.70 3.26
CA HIS A 61 -0.01 -1.77 4.39
C HIS A 61 -0.64 -1.25 5.67
N THR A 62 0.01 -1.47 6.82
CA THR A 62 -0.50 -1.05 8.12
C THR A 62 0.23 0.20 8.64
N HIS A 63 -0.49 1.14 9.24
CA HIS A 63 0.09 2.26 10.00
C HIS A 63 -0.10 2.07 11.50
N LEU A 64 1.00 2.02 12.25
CA LEU A 64 0.98 1.77 13.70
C LEU A 64 0.77 3.05 14.55
N LYS A 65 0.81 4.24 13.95
CA LYS A 65 0.75 5.53 14.67
C LYS A 65 -0.55 6.32 14.49
N GLU A 66 -1.62 5.65 14.05
CA GLU A 66 -2.90 6.29 13.72
C GLU A 66 -2.77 7.48 12.75
N GLU A 67 -1.85 7.40 11.79
CA GLU A 67 -1.59 8.45 10.81
C GLU A 67 -2.21 8.13 9.44
N PRO A 68 -2.64 9.15 8.66
CA PRO A 68 -3.07 8.97 7.28
C PRO A 68 -1.90 8.53 6.38
N LEU A 69 -2.18 8.38 5.08
CA LEU A 69 -1.11 8.22 4.09
C LEU A 69 -0.11 9.38 4.21
N SER A 70 1.16 9.05 4.33
CA SER A 70 2.26 9.99 4.40
C SER A 70 2.62 10.51 3.01
N GLU A 71 3.42 11.58 2.97
CA GLU A 71 3.99 12.09 1.71
C GLU A 71 4.91 11.05 1.04
N GLU A 72 5.59 10.21 1.85
CA GLU A 72 6.39 9.08 1.37
C GLU A 72 5.51 8.05 0.65
N ASP A 73 4.37 7.69 1.23
CA ASP A 73 3.41 6.75 0.62
C ASP A 73 2.90 7.24 -0.74
N LEU A 74 2.55 8.52 -0.83
CA LEU A 74 2.08 9.14 -2.06
C LEU A 74 3.20 9.25 -3.10
N THR A 75 4.42 9.58 -2.66
CA THR A 75 5.60 9.65 -3.51
C THR A 75 5.93 8.28 -4.09
N ASP A 76 5.92 7.23 -3.28
CA ASP A 76 6.13 5.85 -3.73
C ASP A 76 5.04 5.39 -4.69
N MET A 77 3.77 5.72 -4.42
CA MET A 77 2.67 5.42 -5.33
C MET A 77 2.92 6.01 -6.72
N VAL A 78 3.38 7.27 -6.80
CA VAL A 78 3.71 7.96 -8.06
C VAL A 78 4.95 7.35 -8.73
N LEU A 79 6.07 7.23 -8.00
CA LEU A 79 7.34 6.75 -8.54
C LEU A 79 7.27 5.31 -9.03
N LEU A 80 6.56 4.45 -8.28
CA LEU A 80 6.34 3.05 -8.65
C LEU A 80 5.16 2.87 -9.60
N ARG A 81 4.36 3.92 -9.80
CA ARG A 81 3.16 3.95 -10.65
C ARG A 81 2.15 2.89 -10.22
N LEU A 82 1.94 2.75 -8.93
CA LEU A 82 0.94 1.84 -8.38
C LEU A 82 -0.44 2.31 -8.79
N ASP A 83 -1.36 1.36 -9.00
CA ASP A 83 -2.75 1.68 -9.30
C ASP A 83 -3.43 2.30 -8.06
N TYR A 84 -2.99 1.90 -6.86
CA TYR A 84 -3.71 2.13 -5.62
C TYR A 84 -2.81 1.88 -4.41
N ILE A 85 -3.01 2.65 -3.33
CA ILE A 85 -2.39 2.40 -2.02
C ILE A 85 -3.45 2.52 -0.91
N THR A 86 -3.38 1.64 0.09
CA THR A 86 -4.20 1.72 1.31
C THR A 86 -3.39 1.45 2.57
N ALA A 87 -3.38 2.43 3.48
CA ALA A 87 -2.95 2.27 4.85
C ALA A 87 -4.13 1.81 5.73
N ILE A 88 -3.90 0.77 6.53
CA ILE A 88 -4.85 0.26 7.54
C ILE A 88 -4.31 0.58 8.92
N ILE A 89 -5.10 1.26 9.73
CA ILE A 89 -4.78 1.48 11.14
C ILE A 89 -5.46 0.39 11.97
N PRO A 90 -4.70 -0.42 12.72
CA PRO A 90 -5.26 -1.35 13.69
C PRO A 90 -5.72 -0.63 14.96
N ASP A 91 -6.70 -1.20 15.66
CA ASP A 91 -6.94 -0.90 17.07
C ASP A 91 -5.98 -1.69 17.98
N SER A 92 -6.11 -1.50 19.29
CA SER A 92 -5.29 -2.18 20.30
C SER A 92 -5.47 -3.70 20.34
N ASN A 93 -6.51 -4.24 19.70
CA ASN A 93 -6.79 -5.68 19.61
C ASN A 93 -6.32 -6.26 18.27
N GLY A 94 -5.66 -5.48 17.42
CA GLY A 94 -5.23 -5.91 16.08
C GLY A 94 -6.35 -5.93 15.05
N MET A 95 -7.51 -5.33 15.35
CA MET A 95 -8.62 -5.24 14.41
C MET A 95 -8.46 -4.01 13.50
N PRO A 96 -8.74 -4.13 12.19
CA PRO A 96 -8.68 -2.98 11.28
C PRO A 96 -9.74 -1.95 11.65
N LYS A 97 -9.31 -0.72 11.98
CA LYS A 97 -10.14 0.38 12.49
C LYS A 97 -10.39 1.46 11.44
N ILE A 98 -9.34 1.94 10.78
CA ILE A 98 -9.40 3.02 9.79
C ILE A 98 -8.65 2.61 8.53
N PHE A 99 -9.16 3.04 7.38
CA PHE A 99 -8.54 2.84 6.07
C PHE A 99 -8.32 4.21 5.42
N TYR A 100 -7.07 4.50 5.06
CA TYR A 100 -6.71 5.64 4.24
C TYR A 100 -6.26 5.14 2.88
N SER A 101 -6.86 5.67 1.82
CA SER A 101 -6.63 5.17 0.46
C SER A 101 -6.39 6.31 -0.51
N ALA A 102 -5.51 6.06 -1.47
CA ALA A 102 -5.27 6.93 -2.62
C ALA A 102 -5.14 6.08 -3.89
N HIS A 103 -5.42 6.70 -5.03
CA HIS A 103 -5.29 6.06 -6.34
C HIS A 103 -4.74 7.08 -7.33
N LEU A 104 -3.99 6.61 -8.32
CA LEU A 104 -3.57 7.48 -9.41
C LEU A 104 -4.68 7.58 -10.45
N ASN A 105 -5.00 8.80 -10.84
CA ASN A 105 -5.84 9.01 -12.02
C ASN A 105 -5.04 8.59 -13.28
N PRO A 106 -5.55 7.65 -14.10
CA PRO A 106 -4.87 7.26 -15.33
C PRO A 106 -4.77 8.40 -16.36
N ASP A 107 -5.57 9.47 -16.23
CA ASP A 107 -5.52 10.64 -17.10
C ASP A 107 -4.47 11.65 -16.61
N ILE A 108 -3.33 11.70 -17.31
CA ILE A 108 -2.14 12.50 -16.96
C ILE A 108 -2.41 14.03 -17.05
N ASP A 109 -3.47 14.44 -17.77
CA ASP A 109 -3.79 15.84 -18.06
C ASP A 109 -4.78 16.49 -17.08
N SER A 110 -5.21 15.81 -16.00
CA SER A 110 -6.09 16.43 -15.00
C SER A 110 -5.31 17.29 -14.00
N GLU A 111 -5.81 18.51 -13.74
CA GLU A 111 -5.21 19.50 -12.80
C GLU A 111 -4.93 18.95 -11.39
N ASN A 112 -5.60 17.85 -11.00
CA ASN A 112 -5.21 16.99 -9.89
C ASN A 112 -4.88 15.59 -10.43
N SER A 113 -3.63 15.16 -10.29
CA SER A 113 -3.16 13.83 -10.74
C SER A 113 -3.41 12.70 -9.73
N TRP A 114 -4.16 12.98 -8.65
CA TRP A 114 -4.46 12.09 -7.52
C TRP A 114 -5.85 12.36 -6.96
#